data_AF-A0A0W0VYL8-F1
#
_entry.id   AF-A0A0W0VYL8-F1
#
_cell.length_a   1.000
_cell.length_b   1.000
_cell.length_c   1.000
_cell.angle_alpha   90.00
_cell.angle_beta   90.00
_cell.angle_gamma   90.00
#
_symmetry.space_group_name_H-M   'P 1'
#
loop_
_entity.id
_entity.type
_entity.pdbx_description
1 polymer ?
#
loop_
_entity_poly.entity_id
_entity_poly.type
_entity_poly.pdbx_seq_one_letter_code
_entity_poly.pdbx_strand_id
1 'polypeptide(L)' 'MGKFVIRLLLLLFALSSWAAEMTTEEIQDQQNDQQLCEQQRVNQCLTTCEKANGNHCMQACEENAKHECRQAGE' A
#
# COMPACT_ATOMS: atom_id res chain seq x y z
N MET A 1 -41.45 -1.67 17.37
CA MET A 1 -40.09 -1.25 16.96
C MET A 1 -39.10 -2.42 16.88
N GLY A 2 -39.07 -3.36 17.84
CA GLY A 2 -38.08 -4.47 17.83
C GLY A 2 -38.05 -5.37 16.59
N LYS A 3 -39.22 -5.64 15.97
CA LYS A 3 -39.30 -6.44 14.72
C LYS A 3 -38.57 -5.79 13.53
N PHE A 4 -38.50 -4.46 13.50
CA PHE A 4 -37.82 -3.71 12.44
C PHE A 4 -36.31 -3.76 12.63
N VAL A 5 -35.86 -3.63 13.89
CA VAL A 5 -34.44 -3.73 14.27
C VAL A 5 -33.88 -5.13 13.98
N ILE A 6 -34.65 -6.19 14.26
CA ILE A 6 -34.24 -7.57 13.97
C ILE A 6 -34.07 -7.80 12.46
N ARG A 7 -34.95 -7.25 11.62
CA ARG A 7 -34.83 -7.35 10.15
C ARG A 7 -33.62 -6.59 9.62
N LEU A 8 -33.31 -5.43 10.19
CA LEU A 8 -32.15 -4.62 9.84
C LEU A 8 -30.84 -5.36 10.18
N LEU A 9 -30.77 -6.00 11.34
CA LEU A 9 -29.61 -6.79 11.78
C LEU A 9 -29.38 -8.01 10.87
N LEU A 10 -30.45 -8.69 10.43
CA LEU A 10 -30.35 -9.82 9.51
C LEU A 10 -29.86 -9.40 8.11
N LEU A 11 -30.26 -8.23 7.63
CA LEU A 11 -29.79 -7.68 6.35
C LEU A 11 -28.30 -7.32 6.39
N LEU A 12 -27.81 -6.78 7.51
CA LEU A 12 -26.39 -6.45 7.69
C LEU A 12 -25.49 -7.70 7.71
N PHE A 13 -25.99 -8.80 8.27
CA PHE A 13 -25.25 -10.08 8.28
C PHE A 13 -25.12 -10.71 6.89
N ALA A 14 -26.05 -10.43 5.97
CA ALA A 14 -25.99 -10.92 4.59
C ALA A 14 -25.00 -10.13 3.71
N LEU A 15 -24.46 -9.01 4.21
CA LEU A 15 -23.46 -8.18 3.53
C LEU A 15 -22.02 -8.59 3.85
N SER A 16 -21.77 -9.81 4.36
CA SER A 16 -20.40 -10.31 4.51
C SER A 16 -19.72 -10.25 3.14
N SER A 17 -18.87 -9.24 2.95
CA SER A 17 -18.15 -8.97 1.71
C SER A 17 -17.30 -10.17 1.36
N TRP A 18 -17.46 -10.69 0.16
CA TRP A 18 -16.58 -11.73 -0.37
C TRP A 18 -15.26 -11.03 -0.66
N ALA A 19 -14.26 -11.25 0.18
CA ALA A 19 -12.89 -10.87 -0.16
C ALA A 19 -12.50 -11.77 -1.33
N ALA A 20 -12.32 -11.19 -2.51
CA ALA A 20 -11.79 -11.92 -3.65
C ALA A 20 -10.38 -12.40 -3.26
N GLU A 21 -10.14 -13.69 -3.43
CA GLU A 21 -8.81 -14.26 -3.25
C GLU A 21 -7.94 -13.76 -4.41
N MET A 22 -6.80 -13.11 -4.10
CA MET A 22 -5.88 -12.64 -5.13
C MET A 22 -5.25 -13.83 -5.85
N THR A 23 -5.22 -13.76 -7.17
CA THR A 23 -4.50 -14.71 -8.02
C THR A 23 -2.99 -14.52 -7.89
N THR A 24 -2.21 -15.54 -8.25
CA THR A 24 -0.74 -15.44 -8.27
C THR A 24 -0.25 -14.33 -9.20
N GLU A 25 -0.97 -14.08 -10.31
CA GLU A 25 -0.63 -13.01 -11.26
C GLU A 25 -0.81 -11.63 -10.61
N GLU A 26 -1.92 -11.40 -9.89
CA GLU A 26 -2.15 -10.15 -9.17
C GLU A 26 -1.13 -9.92 -8.04
N ILE A 27 -0.71 -10.99 -7.35
CA ILE A 27 0.36 -10.92 -6.34
C ILE A 27 1.70 -10.54 -6.98
N GLN A 28 2.01 -11.10 -8.15
CA GLN A 28 3.23 -10.80 -8.89
C GLN A 28 3.22 -9.35 -9.40
N ASP A 29 2.08 -8.87 -9.88
CA ASP A 29 1.92 -7.50 -10.37
C ASP A 29 2.10 -6.49 -9.23
N GLN A 30 1.48 -6.73 -8.07
CA GLN A 30 1.73 -5.92 -6.87
C GLN A 30 3.20 -5.92 -6.45
N GLN A 31 3.90 -7.06 -6.50
CA GLN A 31 5.33 -7.05 -6.17
C GLN A 31 6.15 -6.20 -7.14
N ASN A 32 5.78 -6.19 -8.42
CA ASN A 32 6.47 -5.41 -9.44
C ASN A 32 6.18 -3.91 -9.28
N ASP A 33 4.92 -3.54 -9.03
CA ASP A 33 4.50 -2.18 -8.74
C ASP A 33 5.21 -1.64 -7.49
N GLN A 34 5.29 -2.45 -6.43
CA GLN A 34 6.03 -2.11 -5.22
C GLN A 34 7.52 -1.85 -5.49
N GLN A 35 8.17 -2.73 -6.27
CA GLN A 35 9.57 -2.55 -6.67
C GLN A 35 9.78 -1.29 -7.51
N LEU A 36 8.86 -1.01 -8.44
CA LEU A 36 8.91 0.17 -9.28
C LEU A 36 8.73 1.45 -8.45
N CYS A 37 7.79 1.46 -7.51
CA CYS A 37 7.58 2.55 -6.58
C CYS A 37 8.84 2.82 -5.76
N GLU A 38 9.43 1.79 -5.15
CA GLU A 38 10.66 1.91 -4.36
C GLU A 38 11.78 2.53 -5.20
N GLN A 39 12.00 2.02 -6.42
CA GLN A 39 13.02 2.52 -7.32
C GLN A 39 12.80 4.00 -7.69
N GLN A 40 11.57 4.38 -8.05
CA GLN A 40 11.24 5.76 -8.40
C GLN A 40 11.44 6.71 -7.21
N ARG A 41 11.01 6.30 -6.02
CA ARG A 41 11.15 7.12 -4.80
C ARG A 41 12.59 7.30 -4.37
N VAL A 42 13.39 6.24 -4.38
CA VAL A 42 14.82 6.33 -4.08
C VAL A 42 15.50 7.29 -5.07
N ASN A 43 15.21 7.18 -6.37
CA ASN A 43 15.85 8.03 -7.38
C ASN A 43 15.48 9.52 -7.22
N GLN A 44 14.20 9.82 -6.95
CA GLN A 44 13.76 11.20 -6.65
C GLN A 44 14.41 11.76 -5.39
N CYS A 45 14.51 10.93 -4.35
CA CYS A 45 15.12 11.29 -3.07
C CYS A 45 16.62 11.56 -3.24
N LEU A 46 17.34 10.68 -3.93
CA LEU A 46 18.77 10.85 -4.22
C LEU A 46 19.05 12.10 -5.05
N THR A 47 18.25 12.38 -6.08
CA THR A 47 18.38 13.61 -6.89
C THR A 47 18.25 14.88 -6.05
N THR A 48 17.38 14.84 -5.03
CA THR A 48 17.20 15.95 -4.09
C THR A 48 18.36 16.02 -3.10
N CYS A 49 18.89 14.86 -2.70
CA CYS A 49 19.92 14.82 -1.68
C CYS A 49 21.32 15.14 -2.17
N GLU A 50 21.66 14.78 -3.40
CA GLU A 50 22.89 15.23 -4.06
C GLU A 50 22.94 16.76 -4.11
N LYS A 51 21.80 17.42 -4.31
CA LYS A 51 21.70 18.90 -4.27
C LYS A 51 21.87 19.47 -2.86
N ALA A 52 21.54 18.70 -1.82
CA ALA A 52 21.60 19.12 -0.42
C ALA A 52 22.92 18.77 0.28
N ASN A 53 23.83 18.04 -0.38
CA ASN A 53 25.13 17.61 0.14
C ASN A 53 25.03 16.83 1.48
N GLY A 54 23.96 16.05 1.64
CA GLY A 54 23.66 15.31 2.88
C GLY A 54 24.38 13.96 2.96
N ASN A 55 25.17 13.73 4.01
CA ASN A 55 25.71 12.41 4.33
C ASN A 55 24.60 11.47 4.85
N HIS A 56 24.67 10.18 4.50
CA HIS A 56 23.71 9.11 4.85
C HIS A 56 22.34 9.16 4.16
N CYS A 57 22.22 9.97 3.12
CA CYS A 57 20.92 10.15 2.49
C CYS A 57 20.41 8.93 1.73
N MET A 58 21.31 8.16 1.12
CA MET A 58 20.93 6.96 0.38
C MET A 58 20.17 5.96 1.27
N GLN A 59 20.67 5.73 2.48
CA GLN A 59 20.07 4.80 3.42
C GLN A 59 18.71 5.31 3.93
N ALA A 60 18.61 6.61 4.22
CA ALA A 60 17.33 7.24 4.59
C ALA A 60 16.31 7.20 3.44
N CYS A 61 16.76 7.40 2.19
CA CYS A 61 15.91 7.32 1.00
C CYS A 61 15.37 5.90 0.79
N GLU A 62 16.20 4.88 0.95
CA GLU A 62 15.80 3.47 0.83
C GLU A 62 14.79 3.07 1.92
N GLU A 63 15.07 3.42 3.18
CA GLU A 63 14.17 3.10 4.29
C GLU A 63 12.81 3.81 4.16
N ASN A 64 12.80 5.09 3.77
CA ASN A 64 11.55 5.82 3.55
C ASN A 64 10.78 5.31 2.34
N ALA A 65 11.45 5.05 1.21
CA ALA A 65 10.78 4.57 0.00
C ALA A 65 10.06 3.24 0.26
N LYS A 66 10.72 2.31 0.95
CA LYS A 66 10.12 1.03 1.35
C LYS A 66 8.90 1.20 2.26
N HIS A 67 8.96 2.15 3.20
CA HIS A 67 7.84 2.44 4.08
C HIS A 67 6.66 3.11 3.34
N GLU A 68 6.94 4.09 2.48
CA GLU A 68 5.93 4.82 1.70
C GLU A 68 5.20 3.89 0.72
N CYS A 69 5.93 3.12 -0.08
CA CYS A 69 5.34 2.24 -1.09
C CYS A 69 4.49 1.14 -0.44
N ARG A 70 5.00 0.54 0.65
CA ARG A 70 4.23 -0.44 1.43
C ARG A 70 2.95 0.14 2.02
N GLN A 71 2.98 1.40 2.49
CA GLN A 71 1.81 2.04 3.08
C GLN A 71 0.79 2.46 2.01
N ALA A 72 1.24 2.81 0.81
CA ALA A 72 0.40 3.14 -0.33
C ALA A 72 -0.33 1.89 -0.90
N GLY A 73 0.21 0.69 -0.64
CA GLY A 73 -0.35 -0.56 -1.16
C GLY A 73 -0.02 -0.81 -2.62
N GLU A 74 1.02 -0.13 -3.12
CA GLU A 74 1.64 -0.43 -4.41
C GLU A 74 2.56 -1.64 -4.29
#